data_AF-A0A177KTG1-F1
#
_entry.id   AF-A0A177KTG1-F1
#
_cell.length_a   1.000
_cell.length_b   1.000
_cell.length_c   1.000
_cell.angle_alpha   90.00
_cell.angle_beta   90.00
_cell.angle_gamma   90.00
#
_symmetry.space_group_name_H-M   'P 1'
#
loop_
_entity.id
_entity.type
_entity.pdbx_description
1 polymer ?
#
loop_
_entity_poly.entity_id
_entity_poly.type
_entity_poly.pdbx_seq_one_letter_code
_entity_poly.pdbx_strand_id
1 'polypeptide(L)'
;MLKKKTNHLDYEELLQEIKSDLKEAPAFKQESMNRCLCEIGIHFPEYMETCIDIGERIGRLDDKLVPKGCTSTFAPEWIAAGLKRMKK
;
A
#
# COMPACT_ATOMS: atom_id res chain seq x y z
N MET A 1 0.00 -26.74 -12.68
CA MET A 1 1.26 -26.10 -12.24
C MET A 1 1.01 -25.45 -10.89
N LEU A 2 1.46 -26.05 -9.79
CA LEU A 2 1.34 -25.47 -8.44
C LEU A 2 2.74 -25.44 -7.84
N LYS A 3 3.34 -24.25 -7.84
CA LYS A 3 4.61 -23.87 -7.20
C LYS A 3 4.25 -22.60 -6.41
N LYS A 4 4.53 -22.40 -5.12
CA LYS A 4 5.23 -23.17 -4.09
C LYS A 4 4.65 -22.81 -2.71
N LYS A 5 4.83 -23.71 -1.74
CA LYS A 5 5.06 -23.30 -0.35
C LYS A 5 6.52 -22.86 -0.24
N THR A 6 6.77 -21.61 0.09
CA THR A 6 8.06 -21.15 0.63
C THR A 6 7.76 -20.22 1.79
N ASN A 7 8.35 -20.49 2.96
CA ASN A 7 8.31 -19.66 4.17
C ASN A 7 9.07 -18.33 3.99
N HIS A 8 9.07 -17.79 2.78
CA HIS A 8 9.53 -16.45 2.46
C HIS A 8 8.27 -15.71 2.04
N LEU A 9 7.87 -14.70 2.80
CA LEU A 9 6.80 -13.82 2.39
C LEU A 9 7.31 -13.05 1.17
N ASP A 10 6.93 -13.48 -0.03
CA ASP A 10 7.28 -12.79 -1.27
C ASP A 10 6.47 -11.51 -1.36
N TYR A 11 7.08 -10.39 -0.93
CA TYR A 11 6.44 -9.08 -0.96
C TYR A 11 5.98 -8.70 -2.37
N GLU A 12 6.70 -9.13 -3.42
CA GLU A 12 6.28 -8.93 -4.81
C GLU A 12 4.92 -9.57 -5.13
N GLU A 13 4.69 -10.81 -4.69
CA GLU A 13 3.43 -11.52 -4.91
C GLU A 13 2.30 -10.85 -4.12
N LEU A 14 2.57 -10.49 -2.86
CA LEU A 14 1.62 -9.76 -2.02
C LEU A 14 1.23 -8.41 -2.64
N LEU A 15 2.20 -7.68 -3.20
CA LEU A 15 1.95 -6.40 -3.87
C LEU A 15 1.11 -6.57 -5.13
N GLN A 16 1.29 -7.66 -5.90
CA GLN A 16 0.44 -7.97 -7.05
C GLN A 16 -0.98 -8.37 -6.64
N GLU A 17 -1.13 -9.12 -5.54
CA GLU A 17 -2.44 -9.45 -4.98
C GLU A 17 -3.17 -8.18 -4.53
N ILE A 18 -2.49 -7.32 -3.76
CA ILE A 18 -3.02 -6.01 -3.34
C ILE A 18 -3.42 -5.20 -4.57
N LYS A 19 -2.56 -5.10 -5.59
CA LYS A 19 -2.87 -4.34 -6.81
C LYS A 19 -4.15 -4.81 -7.50
N SER A 20 -4.43 -6.10 -7.49
CA SER A 20 -5.59 -6.68 -8.17
C SER A 20 -6.85 -6.63 -7.31
N ASP A 21 -6.73 -6.98 -6.03
CA ASP A 21 -7.88 -7.17 -5.13
C ASP A 21 -8.31 -5.87 -4.45
N LEU A 22 -7.39 -4.93 -4.20
CA LEU A 22 -7.64 -3.73 -3.40
C LEU A 22 -8.73 -2.83 -4.01
N LYS A 23 -8.89 -2.79 -5.34
CA LYS A 23 -9.95 -1.97 -5.96
C LYS A 23 -11.35 -2.58 -5.81
N GLU A 24 -11.46 -3.91 -5.78
CA GLU A 24 -12.73 -4.64 -5.72
C GLU A 24 -13.10 -5.07 -4.29
N ALA A 25 -12.13 -5.01 -3.37
CA ALA A 25 -12.29 -5.32 -1.97
C ALA A 25 -13.29 -4.37 -1.25
N PRO A 26 -13.99 -4.84 -0.20
CA PRO A 26 -14.82 -3.98 0.63
C PRO A 26 -13.98 -2.96 1.39
N ALA A 27 -14.52 -1.76 1.68
CA ALA A 27 -13.79 -0.62 2.26
C ALA A 27 -12.87 -0.97 3.45
N PHE A 28 -13.30 -1.83 4.38
CA PHE A 28 -12.47 -2.26 5.51
C PHE A 28 -11.21 -3.06 5.08
N LYS A 29 -11.36 -3.89 4.05
CA LYS A 29 -10.27 -4.67 3.45
C LYS A 29 -9.36 -3.76 2.61
N GLN A 30 -9.94 -2.79 1.89
CA GLN A 30 -9.16 -1.76 1.17
C GLN A 30 -8.26 -0.97 2.11
N GLU A 31 -8.79 -0.49 3.24
CA GLU A 31 -8.02 0.25 4.25
C GLU A 31 -6.87 -0.59 4.81
N SER A 32 -7.12 -1.85 5.12
CA SER A 32 -6.09 -2.77 5.63
C SER A 32 -5.00 -3.04 4.59
N MET A 33 -5.37 -3.28 3.34
CA MET A 33 -4.42 -3.52 2.24
C MET A 33 -3.63 -2.26 1.88
N ASN A 34 -4.28 -1.09 1.85
CA ASN A 34 -3.65 0.21 1.61
C ASN A 34 -2.62 0.53 2.69
N ARG A 35 -2.97 0.30 3.96
CA ARG A 35 -2.04 0.46 5.07
C ARG A 35 -0.83 -0.47 4.93
N CYS A 36 -1.06 -1.74 4.59
CA CYS A 36 0.02 -2.70 4.36
C CYS A 36 0.95 -2.25 3.21
N LEU A 37 0.38 -1.82 2.09
CA LEU A 37 1.11 -1.25 0.94
C LEU A 37 2.01 -0.07 1.36
N CYS A 38 1.45 0.84 2.16
CA CYS A 38 2.18 2.00 2.66
C CYS A 38 3.30 1.60 3.62
N GLU A 39 3.04 0.71 4.58
CA GLU A 39 4.05 0.22 5.51
C GLU A 39 5.20 -0.47 4.76
N ILE A 40 4.90 -1.28 3.74
CA ILE A 40 5.92 -1.89 2.89
C ILE A 40 6.77 -0.82 2.19
N GLY A 41 6.14 0.19 1.57
CA GLY A 41 6.87 1.26 0.87
C GLY A 41 7.71 2.16 1.79
N ILE A 42 7.33 2.28 3.07
CA ILE A 42 8.08 3.07 4.07
C ILE A 42 9.26 2.28 4.65
N HIS A 43 9.06 0.99 4.94
CA HIS A 43 10.06 0.16 5.62
C HIS A 43 11.01 -0.56 4.65
N PHE A 44 10.56 -0.85 3.43
CA PHE A 44 11.32 -1.59 2.43
C PHE A 44 11.58 -0.69 1.20
N PRO A 45 12.73 -0.02 1.14
CA PRO A 45 13.03 0.90 0.04
C PRO A 45 13.12 0.20 -1.32
N GLU A 46 13.40 -1.11 -1.35
CA GLU A 46 13.40 -1.91 -2.59
C GLU A 46 12.02 -2.00 -3.26
N TYR A 47 10.95 -1.93 -2.48
CA TYR A 47 9.56 -1.99 -2.97
C TYR A 47 8.89 -0.62 -3.03
N MET A 48 9.58 0.45 -2.62
CA MET A 48 9.01 1.80 -2.54
C MET A 48 8.41 2.27 -3.88
N GLU A 49 9.18 2.15 -4.96
CA GLU A 49 8.74 2.57 -6.30
C GLU A 49 7.53 1.77 -6.76
N THR A 50 7.53 0.45 -6.52
CA THR A 50 6.41 -0.45 -6.80
C THR A 50 5.17 -0.06 -6.00
N CYS A 51 5.30 0.22 -4.71
CA CYS A 51 4.18 0.64 -3.87
C CYS A 51 3.57 1.98 -4.33
N ILE A 52 4.42 2.90 -4.79
CA ILE A 52 3.98 4.18 -5.36
C ILE A 52 3.21 3.94 -6.66
N ASP A 53 3.74 3.17 -7.62
CA ASP A 53 3.04 2.85 -8.88
C ASP A 53 1.68 2.19 -8.63
N ILE A 54 1.61 1.24 -7.70
CA ILE A 54 0.35 0.57 -7.34
C ILE A 54 -0.64 1.59 -6.76
N GLY A 55 -0.19 2.44 -5.84
CA GLY A 55 -1.00 3.50 -5.25
C GLY A 55 -1.53 4.50 -6.28
N GLU A 56 -0.70 4.89 -7.25
CA GLU A 56 -1.09 5.78 -8.34
C GLU A 56 -2.09 5.13 -9.31
N ARG A 57 -1.91 3.84 -9.62
CA ARG A 57 -2.83 3.08 -10.47
C ARG A 57 -4.21 2.87 -9.85
N ILE A 58 -4.25 2.57 -8.55
CA ILE A 58 -5.50 2.40 -7.84
C ILE A 58 -6.18 3.75 -7.66
N GLY A 59 -5.40 4.80 -7.40
CA GLY A 59 -5.88 6.13 -7.10
C GLY A 59 -6.33 6.25 -5.63
N ARG A 60 -7.06 7.33 -5.34
CA ARG A 60 -7.57 7.59 -3.99
C ARG A 60 -8.75 6.65 -3.68
N LEU A 61 -8.66 5.94 -2.56
CA LEU A 61 -9.66 4.93 -2.18
C LEU A 61 -10.93 5.49 -1.55
N ASP A 62 -10.85 6.65 -0.91
CA ASP A 62 -12.00 7.27 -0.27
C ASP A 62 -12.05 8.77 -0.64
N ASP A 63 -13.22 9.22 -1.10
CA ASP A 63 -13.54 10.61 -1.43
C ASP A 63 -14.12 11.37 -0.21
N LYS A 64 -14.22 10.71 0.96
CA LYS A 64 -14.64 11.38 2.19
C LYS A 64 -13.68 12.51 2.49
N LEU A 65 -14.28 13.64 2.83
CA LEU A 65 -13.63 14.79 3.46
C LEU A 65 -12.88 14.32 4.71
N VAL A 66 -11.61 13.93 4.54
CA VAL A 66 -10.76 13.54 5.66
C VAL A 66 -10.44 14.80 6.46
N PRO A 67 -10.81 14.86 7.75
CA PRO A 67 -10.47 16.00 8.60
C PRO A 67 -8.95 16.18 8.67
N LYS A 68 -8.51 17.44 8.82
CA LYS A 68 -7.08 17.81 8.89
C LYS A 68 -6.39 17.03 10.01
N GLY A 69 -5.58 16.03 9.66
CA GLY A 69 -4.81 15.20 10.60
C GLY A 69 -4.99 13.69 10.44
N CYS A 70 -5.98 13.24 9.66
CA CYS A 70 -6.10 11.83 9.30
C CYS A 70 -5.04 11.41 8.27
N THR A 71 -4.67 10.13 8.34
CA THR A 71 -3.75 9.51 7.39
C THR A 71 -4.32 9.55 5.97
N SER A 72 -3.53 9.99 4.98
CA SER A 72 -4.02 10.09 3.60
C SER A 72 -4.42 8.70 3.08
N THR A 73 -5.63 8.59 2.54
CA THR A 73 -6.10 7.39 1.82
C THR A 73 -5.39 7.21 0.47
N PHE A 74 -4.51 8.15 0.12
CA PHE A 74 -3.65 8.08 -1.04
C PHE A 74 -2.26 7.55 -0.65
N ALA A 75 -1.95 6.33 -1.10
CA ALA A 75 -0.72 5.62 -0.73
C ALA A 75 0.57 6.40 -1.03
N PRO A 76 0.76 7.06 -2.19
CA PRO A 76 2.00 7.78 -2.48
C PRO A 76 2.28 8.92 -1.50
N GLU A 77 1.27 9.71 -1.14
CA GLU A 77 1.40 10.78 -0.16
C GLU A 77 1.70 10.24 1.25
N TRP A 78 1.05 9.14 1.64
CA TRP A 78 1.33 8.50 2.92
C TRP A 78 2.78 8.00 2.97
N ILE A 79 3.24 7.26 1.95
CA ILE A 79 4.62 6.76 1.89
C ILE A 79 5.62 7.92 2.01
N ALA A 80 5.44 9.00 1.23
CA ALA A 80 6.29 10.18 1.30
C ALA A 80 6.28 10.83 2.70
N ALA A 81 5.11 10.96 3.34
CA ALA A 81 4.99 11.49 4.69
C ALA A 81 5.63 10.57 5.74
N GLY A 82 5.49 9.25 5.60
CA GLY A 82 6.08 8.25 6.47
C GLY A 82 7.61 8.24 6.40
N LEU A 83 8.17 8.28 5.20
CA LEU A 83 9.62 8.41 4.98
C LEU A 83 10.18 9.71 5.59
N LYS A 84 9.43 10.82 5.49
CA LYS A 84 9.81 12.09 6.14
C LYS A 84 9.83 11.99 7.66
N ARG A 85 8.96 11.17 8.26
CA ARG A 85 8.94 10.92 9.71
C ARG A 85 10.09 10.01 10.16
N MET A 86 10.46 9.01 9.35
CA MET A 86 11.58 8.09 9.63
C MET A 86 12.96 8.75 9.55
N LYS A 87 13.11 9.84 8.80
CA LYS A 87 14.37 10.59 8.64
C LYS A 87 14.65 11.62 9.75
N LYS A 88 13.86 11.64 10.82
CA LYS A 88 13.96 12.61 11.91
C LYS A 88 14.49 11.97 13.17
#